data_AF-A0A354WIE5-F1
#
_entry.id   AF-A0A354WIE5-F1
#
_cell.length_a   1.000
_cell.length_b   1.000
_cell.length_c   1.000
_cell.angle_alpha   90.00
_cell.angle_beta   90.00
_cell.angle_gamma   90.00
#
_symmetry.space_group_name_H-M   'P 1'
#
loop_
_entity.id
_entity.type
_entity.pdbx_description
1 polymer ?
#
loop_
_entity_poly.entity_id
_entity_poly.type
_entity_poly.pdbx_seq_one_letter_code
_entity_poly.pdbx_strand_id
1 'polypeptide(L)'
;MANLEDIIQQIPEVANNLKLTIDNSSQIRRQISKIDSLQDKLIEVYMVLEEAINSERFNKGVLGAIPFVGTIASFFIPGGFLVDALVGFGSGILAEKLGDPDKETTLIDIMETVEVLVEWGNTLKDLGEQILSDSEVLRELEQGRKSLGLAKQVKQVDETLKIHLEFTDYQELKQQNQQIKSAQESLKKLQPKLDQVFQNFQEDVEIMERIKAYIRYFGKSIFAIEWIDDELGLILSCNNQTKSHQEIGYECESLTNEVDKLVTKANTLRGQTEQAIKQLEIEHHRQQEQQEAHLHRRIKEEQERKSQKQLEKSAQISSNQKQIGINWIPIFSILTIGCFGFLGWKIGFKLPQVQQSSEMPNSSVTVTSSKIISEQQTSALAPNKAESKTNTEQQHIIDFETAQKLAMEAAVLVQNPPHPIEVWEQATAKWQESVKLLESIPESSPTFSQAQAKLSSYQTNYTALKNRLTQEKKAVINLENAKKLAWEAAVIVQNPPHPIETWQKAESKLKQAISLLELIPKGTSVEAKAQEKLGAYQTNLSAITNQIQSR
;
A
#
# COMPACT_ATOMS: atom_id res chain seq x y z
N MET A 1 18.68 40.89 20.92
CA MET A 1 17.41 40.24 20.51
C MET A 1 17.63 39.66 19.14
N ALA A 2 17.28 38.40 18.93
CA ALA A 2 17.07 37.89 17.58
C ALA A 2 15.81 38.55 16.97
N ASN A 3 15.66 38.49 15.65
CA ASN A 3 14.42 38.92 15.01
C ASN A 3 13.30 37.91 15.34
N LEU A 4 12.12 38.40 15.71
CA LEU A 4 10.96 37.55 16.02
C LEU A 4 10.56 36.70 14.81
N GLU A 5 10.72 37.24 13.61
CA GLU A 5 10.55 36.54 12.34
C GLU A 5 11.59 35.41 12.15
N ASP A 6 12.87 35.63 12.42
CA ASP A 6 13.94 34.60 12.30
C ASP A 6 13.76 33.45 13.31
N ILE A 7 13.15 33.72 14.46
CA ILE A 7 12.85 32.70 15.49
C ILE A 7 11.60 31.89 15.10
N ILE A 8 10.53 32.56 14.69
CA ILE A 8 9.28 31.88 14.27
C ILE A 8 9.51 31.02 13.01
N GLN A 9 10.40 31.43 12.09
CA GLN A 9 10.79 30.63 10.92
C GLN A 9 11.51 29.31 11.26
N GLN A 10 12.01 29.11 12.47
CA GLN A 10 12.63 27.84 12.87
C GLN A 10 11.62 26.78 13.35
N ILE A 11 10.40 27.18 13.75
CA ILE A 11 9.40 26.27 14.32
C ILE A 11 9.08 25.08 13.37
N PRO A 12 8.84 25.26 12.06
CA PRO A 12 8.53 24.14 11.16
C PRO A 12 9.70 23.18 10.94
N GLU A 13 10.95 23.68 10.92
CA GLU A 13 12.14 22.83 10.81
C GLU A 13 12.28 21.96 12.07
N VAL A 14 12.09 22.57 13.24
CA VAL A 14 12.16 21.87 14.52
C VAL A 14 11.06 20.81 14.62
N ALA A 15 9.80 21.18 14.37
CA ALA A 15 8.65 20.26 14.40
C ALA A 15 8.82 19.06 13.44
N ASN A 16 9.25 19.28 12.19
CA ASN A 16 9.50 18.18 11.25
C ASN A 16 10.62 17.22 11.71
N ASN A 17 11.61 17.72 12.46
CA ASN A 17 12.69 16.89 13.01
C ASN A 17 12.36 16.27 14.39
N LEU A 18 11.24 16.64 15.00
CA LEU A 18 10.82 16.20 16.33
C LEU A 18 10.14 14.82 16.26
N LYS A 19 10.95 13.78 15.99
CA LYS A 19 10.50 12.40 15.81
C LYS A 19 11.51 11.35 16.27
N LEU A 20 11.01 10.28 16.88
CA LEU A 20 11.84 9.20 17.43
C LEU A 20 11.99 8.07 16.40
N THR A 21 13.18 7.96 15.81
CA THR A 21 13.50 6.86 14.87
C THR A 21 13.78 5.56 15.61
N ILE A 22 13.01 4.52 15.28
CA ILE A 22 13.10 3.18 15.83
C ILE A 22 14.00 2.33 14.92
N ASP A 23 15.20 2.01 15.40
CA ASP A 23 16.16 1.15 14.69
C ASP A 23 16.97 0.28 15.67
N ASN A 24 17.85 0.88 16.46
CA ASN A 24 18.65 0.18 17.46
C ASN A 24 19.02 1.10 18.63
N SER A 25 19.39 0.54 19.77
CA SER A 25 19.66 1.27 21.01
C SER A 25 20.66 2.42 20.89
N SER A 26 21.70 2.30 20.04
CA SER A 26 22.67 3.39 19.83
C SER A 26 22.09 4.56 19.02
N GLN A 27 21.21 4.30 18.05
CA GLN A 27 20.53 5.34 17.30
C GLN A 27 19.37 5.95 18.10
N ILE A 28 18.63 5.15 18.88
CA ILE A 28 17.56 5.64 19.76
C ILE A 28 18.13 6.63 20.78
N ARG A 29 19.24 6.28 21.47
CA ARG A 29 19.99 7.22 22.34
C ARG A 29 20.41 8.49 21.60
N ARG A 30 20.89 8.38 20.36
CA ARG A 30 21.28 9.53 19.54
C ARG A 30 20.10 10.40 19.12
N GLN A 31 18.91 9.83 18.90
CA GLN A 31 17.71 10.60 18.60
C GLN A 31 17.19 11.31 19.87
N ILE A 32 17.21 10.66 21.04
CA ILE A 32 16.91 11.30 22.33
C ILE A 32 17.76 12.57 22.53
N SER A 33 19.09 12.48 22.39
CA SER A 33 19.99 13.65 22.51
C SER A 33 19.82 14.72 21.42
N LYS A 34 19.14 14.42 20.30
CA LYS A 34 18.76 15.44 19.31
C LYS A 34 17.43 16.09 19.67
N ILE A 35 16.45 15.30 20.12
CA ILE A 35 15.15 15.79 20.59
C ILE A 35 15.36 16.77 21.75
N ASP A 36 16.28 16.45 22.67
CA ASP A 36 16.78 17.33 23.73
C ASP A 36 17.23 18.71 23.17
N SER A 37 18.16 18.70 22.21
CA SER A 37 18.65 19.90 21.52
C SER A 37 17.63 20.60 20.61
N LEU A 38 16.49 19.96 20.29
CA LEU A 38 15.36 20.57 19.60
C LEU A 38 14.39 21.23 20.58
N GLN A 39 14.19 20.64 21.76
CA GLN A 39 13.44 21.27 22.86
C GLN A 39 14.14 22.52 23.37
N ASP A 40 15.47 22.53 23.50
CA ASP A 40 16.23 23.75 23.85
C ASP A 40 15.87 24.93 22.92
N LYS A 41 15.73 24.67 21.61
CA LYS A 41 15.30 25.67 20.63
C LYS A 41 13.84 26.09 20.81
N LEU A 42 12.93 25.15 21.09
CA LEU A 42 11.52 25.48 21.36
C LEU A 42 11.37 26.31 22.63
N ILE A 43 12.20 26.08 23.64
CA ILE A 43 12.25 26.88 24.87
C ILE A 43 12.81 28.29 24.57
N GLU A 44 13.85 28.43 23.74
CA GLU A 44 14.32 29.74 23.27
C GLU A 44 13.23 30.50 22.49
N VAL A 45 12.51 29.81 21.58
CA VAL A 45 11.35 30.35 20.86
C VAL A 45 10.27 30.81 21.85
N TYR A 46 9.88 29.95 22.79
CA TYR A 46 8.85 30.24 23.80
C TYR A 46 9.21 31.47 24.63
N MET A 47 10.44 31.56 25.15
CA MET A 47 10.88 32.72 25.94
C MET A 47 10.81 34.04 25.17
N VAL A 48 11.08 34.03 23.86
CA VAL A 48 11.00 35.24 23.01
C VAL A 48 9.54 35.58 22.64
N LEU A 49 8.67 34.58 22.48
CA LEU A 49 7.22 34.80 22.35
C LEU A 49 6.65 35.40 23.64
N GLU A 50 7.02 34.85 24.80
CA GLU A 50 6.61 35.32 26.12
C GLU A 50 7.10 36.75 26.41
N GLU A 51 8.35 37.10 26.08
CA GLU A 51 8.87 38.48 26.19
C GLU A 51 8.09 39.43 25.28
N ALA A 52 7.82 39.04 24.03
CA ALA A 52 7.07 39.86 23.09
C ALA A 52 5.65 40.15 23.59
N ILE A 53 4.91 39.11 24.01
CA ILE A 53 3.53 39.18 24.51
C ILE A 53 3.43 39.99 25.81
N ASN A 54 4.31 39.73 26.79
CA ASN A 54 4.23 40.36 28.11
C ASN A 54 4.78 41.80 28.16
N SER A 55 5.49 42.26 27.13
CA SER A 55 6.06 43.61 27.12
C SER A 55 4.97 44.71 27.26
N GLU A 56 5.20 45.69 28.15
CA GLU A 56 4.20 46.76 28.43
C GLU A 56 3.78 47.56 27.18
N ARG A 57 4.56 47.47 26.09
CA ARG A 57 4.31 48.14 24.80
C ARG A 57 3.17 47.52 24.00
N PHE A 58 2.88 46.23 24.20
CA PHE A 58 1.67 45.60 23.69
C PHE A 58 0.50 45.85 24.66
N ASN A 59 0.73 45.64 25.96
CA ASN A 59 -0.32 45.63 26.97
C ASN A 59 -0.88 47.04 27.32
N LYS A 60 -0.13 48.11 27.05
CA LYS A 60 -0.61 49.51 27.10
C LYS A 60 -0.50 50.12 25.71
N GLY A 61 -1.59 50.70 25.21
CA GLY A 61 -1.66 51.33 23.89
C GLY A 61 -0.82 52.61 23.74
N VAL A 62 0.52 52.48 23.73
CA VAL A 62 1.47 53.59 23.58
C VAL A 62 1.85 53.81 22.12
N LEU A 63 0.83 53.95 21.27
CA LEU A 63 0.86 54.73 20.02
C LEU A 63 -0.58 55.00 19.58
N GLY A 64 -0.98 56.27 19.56
CA GLY A 64 -2.28 56.66 19.01
C GLY A 64 -2.32 56.43 17.50
N ALA A 65 -3.46 55.91 17.01
CA ALA A 65 -3.83 55.88 15.59
C ALA A 65 -2.99 55.00 14.63
N ILE A 66 -2.48 53.84 15.08
CA ILE A 66 -2.21 52.70 14.17
C ILE A 66 -3.09 51.50 14.57
N PRO A 67 -4.29 51.35 13.98
CA PRO A 67 -5.19 50.25 14.30
C PRO A 67 -4.92 49.04 13.40
N PHE A 68 -3.90 48.24 13.75
CA PHE A 68 -3.86 46.82 13.38
C PHE A 68 -5.05 46.15 14.08
N VAL A 69 -6.18 46.06 13.36
CA VAL A 69 -7.52 45.87 13.94
C VAL A 69 -7.61 44.56 14.74
N GLY A 70 -7.66 44.71 16.07
CA GLY A 70 -7.71 43.63 17.04
C GLY A 70 -7.05 44.08 18.35
N THR A 71 -7.69 43.85 19.49
CA THR A 71 -7.22 44.39 20.78
C THR A 71 -6.00 43.63 21.28
N ILE A 72 -4.84 44.28 21.29
CA ILE A 72 -3.58 43.90 21.98
C ILE A 72 -2.88 42.62 21.45
N ALA A 73 -3.60 41.63 20.91
CA ALA A 73 -3.05 40.38 20.38
C ALA A 73 -2.80 40.37 18.85
N SER A 74 -2.91 41.51 18.17
CA SER A 74 -3.06 41.60 16.70
C SER A 74 -1.79 41.44 15.85
N PHE A 75 -0.77 40.72 16.33
CA PHE A 75 0.36 40.27 15.50
C PHE A 75 -0.03 38.98 14.77
N PHE A 76 -0.93 39.12 13.80
CA PHE A 76 -1.46 38.01 13.00
C PHE A 76 -0.44 37.56 11.96
N ILE A 77 -0.01 36.30 12.09
CA ILE A 77 0.76 35.55 11.09
C ILE A 77 -0.23 35.02 10.05
N PRO A 78 0.17 34.85 8.77
CA PRO A 78 -0.67 34.20 7.78
C PRO A 78 -1.12 32.83 8.28
N GLY A 79 -2.44 32.61 8.33
CA GLY A 79 -2.98 31.26 8.48
C GLY A 79 -2.35 30.33 7.47
N GLY A 80 -2.02 29.11 7.90
CA GLY A 80 -1.27 28.16 7.09
C GLY A 80 0.25 28.28 7.19
N PHE A 81 0.84 29.30 7.83
CA PHE A 81 2.31 29.44 7.88
C PHE A 81 3.06 28.20 8.41
N LEU A 82 2.58 27.58 9.49
CA LEU A 82 3.15 26.33 10.00
C LEU A 82 2.71 25.12 9.14
N VAL A 83 1.46 25.12 8.68
CA VAL A 83 0.84 24.04 7.91
C VAL A 83 1.52 23.85 6.55
N ASP A 84 1.62 24.89 5.74
CA ASP A 84 2.30 24.93 4.43
C ASP A 84 3.76 24.46 4.53
N ALA A 85 4.46 24.89 5.58
CA ALA A 85 5.85 24.50 5.80
C ALA A 85 5.97 23.00 6.08
N LEU A 86 5.10 22.44 6.93
CA LEU A 86 5.09 21.01 7.27
C LEU A 86 4.56 20.11 6.14
N VAL A 87 3.55 20.58 5.39
CA VAL A 87 3.11 19.97 4.12
C VAL A 87 4.26 19.98 3.10
N GLY A 88 5.02 21.08 3.01
CA GLY A 88 6.22 21.20 2.17
C GLY A 88 7.35 20.23 2.57
N PHE A 89 7.40 19.82 3.84
CA PHE A 89 8.28 18.74 4.32
C PHE A 89 7.67 17.33 4.21
N GLY A 90 6.41 17.20 3.77
CA GLY A 90 5.74 15.95 3.48
C GLY A 90 4.98 15.29 4.64
N SER A 91 4.88 15.94 5.81
CA SER A 91 4.10 15.41 6.95
C SER A 91 2.79 16.18 7.14
N GLY A 92 1.87 16.01 6.19
CA GLY A 92 0.57 16.68 6.19
C GLY A 92 -0.31 16.35 7.41
N ILE A 93 -0.14 15.16 8.00
CA ILE A 93 -0.85 14.75 9.22
C ILE A 93 -0.34 15.54 10.44
N LEU A 94 0.97 15.83 10.52
CA LEU A 94 1.50 16.77 11.54
C LEU A 94 1.01 18.19 11.30
N ALA A 95 0.92 18.60 10.03
CA ALA A 95 0.50 19.94 9.65
C ALA A 95 -0.94 20.25 10.14
N GLU A 96 -1.87 19.29 9.98
CA GLU A 96 -3.25 19.37 10.46
C GLU A 96 -3.35 19.51 11.99
N LYS A 97 -2.45 18.87 12.75
CA LYS A 97 -2.42 18.93 14.23
C LYS A 97 -1.75 20.19 14.78
N LEU A 98 -1.08 20.97 13.93
CA LEU A 98 -0.32 22.19 14.31
C LEU A 98 -0.91 23.49 13.74
N GLY A 99 -2.15 23.44 13.22
CA GLY A 99 -2.95 24.63 12.93
C GLY A 99 -4.01 24.45 11.84
N ASP A 100 -5.04 25.28 11.90
CA ASP A 100 -5.99 25.49 10.80
C ASP A 100 -5.31 26.39 9.73
N PRO A 101 -5.23 25.95 8.45
CA PRO A 101 -4.59 26.72 7.39
C PRO A 101 -5.37 27.99 6.98
N ASP A 102 -6.68 28.03 7.14
CA ASP A 102 -7.50 29.18 6.78
C ASP A 102 -7.57 30.23 7.90
N LYS A 103 -7.34 29.83 9.16
CA LYS A 103 -7.34 30.70 10.36
C LYS A 103 -6.03 31.47 10.53
N GLU A 104 -6.12 32.80 10.63
CA GLU A 104 -4.98 33.66 11.01
C GLU A 104 -4.47 33.34 12.42
N THR A 105 -3.17 33.15 12.55
CA THR A 105 -2.51 32.67 13.78
C THR A 105 -1.94 33.84 14.56
N THR A 106 -2.27 34.01 15.85
CA THR A 106 -1.64 35.04 16.70
C THR A 106 -0.35 34.52 17.32
N LEU A 107 0.43 35.41 17.97
CA LEU A 107 1.57 34.97 18.79
C LEU A 107 1.16 34.06 19.96
N ILE A 108 -0.09 34.14 20.43
CA ILE A 108 -0.60 33.26 21.50
C ILE A 108 -0.87 31.86 20.93
N ASP A 109 -1.56 31.75 19.79
CA ASP A 109 -1.77 30.45 19.12
C ASP A 109 -0.41 29.78 18.78
N ILE A 110 0.62 30.57 18.42
CA ILE A 110 1.98 30.05 18.17
C ILE A 110 2.65 29.62 19.49
N MET A 111 2.46 30.35 20.58
CA MET A 111 3.01 29.99 21.89
C MET A 111 2.41 28.68 22.39
N GLU A 112 1.08 28.51 22.29
CA GLU A 112 0.35 27.26 22.54
C GLU A 112 0.88 26.12 21.65
N THR A 113 1.13 26.40 20.36
CA THR A 113 1.72 25.41 19.43
C THR A 113 3.14 25.00 19.84
N VAL A 114 3.94 25.93 20.37
CA VAL A 114 5.30 25.66 20.86
C VAL A 114 5.28 24.88 22.18
N GLU A 115 4.34 25.15 23.09
CA GLU A 115 4.11 24.33 24.29
C GLU A 115 3.79 22.88 23.91
N VAL A 116 2.83 22.67 23.00
CA VAL A 116 2.45 21.35 22.46
C VAL A 116 3.65 20.62 21.84
N LEU A 117 4.53 21.33 21.12
CA LEU A 117 5.77 20.75 20.60
C LEU A 117 6.81 20.43 21.69
N VAL A 118 6.91 21.22 22.77
CA VAL A 118 7.78 20.91 23.91
C VAL A 118 7.29 19.66 24.64
N GLU A 119 5.98 19.55 24.86
CA GLU A 119 5.34 18.37 25.46
C GLU A 119 5.55 17.12 24.61
N TRP A 120 5.32 17.19 23.30
CA TRP A 120 5.62 16.09 22.37
C TRP A 120 7.10 15.68 22.41
N GLY A 121 8.02 16.64 22.50
CA GLY A 121 9.45 16.36 22.69
C GLY A 121 9.75 15.57 23.97
N ASN A 122 9.04 15.85 25.07
CA ASN A 122 9.15 15.08 26.32
C ASN A 122 8.59 13.67 26.12
N THR A 123 7.38 13.54 25.55
CA THR A 123 6.76 12.24 25.25
C THR A 123 7.68 11.35 24.41
N LEU A 124 8.37 11.90 23.40
CA LEU A 124 9.32 11.15 22.60
C LEU A 124 10.60 10.73 23.35
N LYS A 125 11.08 11.56 24.29
CA LYS A 125 12.23 11.21 25.15
C LYS A 125 11.84 10.09 26.12
N ASP A 126 10.74 10.25 26.85
CA ASP A 126 10.22 9.27 27.79
C ASP A 126 9.94 7.93 27.11
N LEU A 127 9.35 7.96 25.92
CA LEU A 127 9.10 6.76 25.11
C LEU A 127 10.41 6.11 24.63
N GLY A 128 11.39 6.92 24.25
CA GLY A 128 12.73 6.45 23.90
C GLY A 128 13.47 5.80 25.08
N GLU A 129 13.36 6.35 26.28
CA GLU A 129 13.96 5.80 27.50
C GLU A 129 13.26 4.52 27.98
N GLN A 130 11.94 4.44 27.84
CA GLN A 130 11.18 3.20 28.05
C GLN A 130 11.65 2.09 27.10
N ILE A 131 11.74 2.37 25.79
CA ILE A 131 12.25 1.42 24.77
C ILE A 131 13.69 0.98 25.05
N LEU A 132 14.52 1.85 25.61
CA LEU A 132 15.90 1.53 26.01
C LEU A 132 16.00 0.74 27.32
N SER A 133 14.92 0.68 28.10
CA SER A 133 14.82 -0.02 29.37
C SER A 133 14.11 -1.38 29.24
N ASP A 134 13.17 -1.51 28.30
CA ASP A 134 12.47 -2.76 28.00
C ASP A 134 13.39 -3.75 27.24
N SER A 135 13.84 -4.78 27.97
CA SER A 135 14.69 -5.85 27.43
C SER A 135 14.00 -6.72 26.36
N GLU A 136 12.68 -6.80 26.34
CA GLU A 136 11.94 -7.47 25.26
C GLU A 136 11.88 -6.61 24.01
N VAL A 137 11.59 -5.32 24.11
CA VAL A 137 11.59 -4.41 22.95
C VAL A 137 12.98 -4.40 22.31
N LEU A 138 14.05 -4.33 23.11
CA LEU A 138 15.43 -4.47 22.61
C LEU A 138 15.68 -5.81 21.91
N ARG A 139 15.16 -6.92 22.46
CA ARG A 139 15.24 -8.26 21.85
C ARG A 139 14.48 -8.32 20.53
N GLU A 140 13.29 -7.74 20.44
CA GLU A 140 12.48 -7.66 19.21
C GLU A 140 13.17 -6.77 18.16
N LEU A 141 13.76 -5.62 18.52
CA LEU A 141 14.55 -4.77 17.60
C LEU A 141 15.71 -5.54 16.97
N GLU A 142 16.44 -6.30 17.78
CA GLU A 142 17.53 -7.15 17.33
C GLU A 142 17.09 -8.30 16.42
N GLN A 143 15.86 -8.79 16.55
CA GLN A 143 15.29 -9.84 15.70
C GLN A 143 14.69 -9.24 14.41
N GLY A 144 13.96 -8.12 14.52
CA GLY A 144 13.40 -7.36 13.41
C GLY A 144 14.45 -6.96 12.40
N ARG A 145 15.60 -6.41 12.85
CA ARG A 145 16.75 -6.06 12.00
C ARG A 145 17.34 -7.24 11.21
N LYS A 146 17.10 -8.49 11.63
CA LYS A 146 17.54 -9.72 10.94
C LYS A 146 16.47 -10.26 9.97
N SER A 147 15.24 -9.76 10.02
CA SER A 147 14.10 -10.18 9.19
C SER A 147 13.73 -9.14 8.12
N LEU A 148 13.09 -9.60 7.04
CA LEU A 148 12.27 -8.70 6.20
C LEU A 148 10.97 -8.36 6.95
N GLY A 149 10.38 -7.20 6.66
CA GLY A 149 9.02 -6.88 7.13
C GLY A 149 7.97 -7.78 6.49
N LEU A 150 6.82 -7.97 7.15
CA LEU A 150 5.79 -8.95 6.76
C LEU A 150 5.30 -8.70 5.31
N ALA A 151 4.96 -7.46 4.95
CA ALA A 151 4.58 -7.09 3.59
C ALA A 151 5.62 -7.50 2.52
N LYS A 152 6.91 -7.37 2.83
CA LYS A 152 8.01 -7.74 1.93
C LYS A 152 8.18 -9.27 1.84
N GLN A 153 7.87 -10.02 2.90
CA GLN A 153 7.86 -11.48 2.89
C GLN A 153 6.66 -12.05 2.12
N VAL A 154 5.45 -11.51 2.30
CA VAL A 154 4.24 -11.91 1.55
C VAL A 154 4.45 -11.72 0.05
N LYS A 155 4.94 -10.54 -0.37
CA LYS A 155 5.24 -10.24 -1.77
C LYS A 155 6.26 -11.23 -2.39
N GLN A 156 7.33 -11.58 -1.67
CA GLN A 156 8.30 -12.58 -2.14
C GLN A 156 7.65 -13.96 -2.36
N VAL A 157 6.64 -14.33 -1.56
CA VAL A 157 5.92 -15.59 -1.73
C VAL A 157 4.94 -15.54 -2.91
N ASP A 158 4.23 -14.42 -3.13
CA ASP A 158 3.42 -14.27 -4.36
C ASP A 158 4.28 -14.32 -5.62
N GLU A 159 5.44 -13.64 -5.62
CA GLU A 159 6.44 -13.71 -6.69
C GLU A 159 6.94 -15.15 -6.90
N THR A 160 7.22 -15.90 -5.83
CA THR A 160 7.58 -17.33 -5.90
C THR A 160 6.43 -18.20 -6.45
N LEU A 161 5.17 -17.79 -6.29
CA LEU A 161 3.98 -18.50 -6.76
C LEU A 161 3.48 -18.03 -8.15
N LYS A 162 4.25 -17.22 -8.88
CA LYS A 162 3.95 -16.86 -10.30
C LYS A 162 4.52 -17.90 -11.27
N ILE A 163 4.20 -19.17 -11.01
CA ILE A 163 4.67 -20.34 -11.76
C ILE A 163 3.70 -20.65 -12.91
N HIS A 164 4.24 -20.92 -14.10
CA HIS A 164 3.52 -21.60 -15.18
C HIS A 164 3.87 -23.09 -15.12
N LEU A 165 2.87 -23.97 -15.02
CA LEU A 165 3.09 -25.40 -14.82
C LEU A 165 3.45 -26.11 -16.14
N GLU A 166 4.68 -26.59 -16.24
CA GLU A 166 5.17 -27.27 -17.45
C GLU A 166 4.78 -28.75 -17.45
N PHE A 167 3.54 -29.04 -17.85
CA PHE A 167 2.93 -30.38 -17.80
C PHE A 167 3.62 -31.45 -18.66
N THR A 168 4.60 -31.10 -19.50
CA THR A 168 5.32 -32.01 -20.40
C THR A 168 6.75 -32.36 -19.94
N ASP A 169 7.37 -31.55 -19.06
CA ASP A 169 8.72 -31.81 -18.54
C ASP A 169 8.66 -32.28 -17.08
N TYR A 170 8.97 -33.56 -16.87
CA TYR A 170 8.95 -34.18 -15.54
C TYR A 170 9.95 -33.55 -14.55
N GLN A 171 11.10 -33.05 -14.98
CA GLN A 171 12.11 -32.48 -14.09
C GLN A 171 11.77 -31.04 -13.71
N GLU A 172 11.35 -30.22 -14.68
CA GLU A 172 10.91 -28.86 -14.40
C GLU A 172 9.64 -28.86 -13.52
N LEU A 173 8.65 -29.69 -13.84
CA LEU A 173 7.44 -29.84 -13.02
C LEU A 173 7.76 -30.33 -11.59
N LYS A 174 8.80 -31.13 -11.42
CA LYS A 174 9.30 -31.58 -10.10
C LYS A 174 10.04 -30.49 -9.34
N GLN A 175 10.82 -29.66 -10.03
CA GLN A 175 11.44 -28.44 -9.48
C GLN A 175 10.37 -27.44 -9.02
N GLN A 176 9.36 -27.20 -9.85
CA GLN A 176 8.20 -26.35 -9.53
C GLN A 176 7.45 -26.88 -8.30
N ASN A 177 7.25 -28.21 -8.18
CA ASN A 177 6.66 -28.81 -6.97
C ASN A 177 7.47 -28.49 -5.69
N GLN A 178 8.80 -28.50 -5.77
CA GLN A 178 9.67 -28.13 -4.64
C GLN A 178 9.57 -26.64 -4.30
N GLN A 179 9.51 -25.75 -5.29
CA GLN A 179 9.28 -24.31 -5.09
C GLN A 179 7.92 -24.05 -4.42
N ILE A 180 6.84 -24.68 -4.90
CA ILE A 180 5.50 -24.55 -4.31
C ILE A 180 5.50 -25.05 -2.86
N LYS A 181 6.19 -26.15 -2.55
CA LYS A 181 6.31 -26.66 -1.16
C LYS A 181 7.09 -25.71 -0.25
N SER A 182 8.16 -25.09 -0.75
CA SER A 182 8.88 -24.04 -0.01
C SER A 182 8.02 -22.79 0.25
N ALA A 183 7.17 -22.41 -0.72
CA ALA A 183 6.18 -21.36 -0.56
C ALA A 183 5.11 -21.73 0.48
N GLN A 184 4.55 -22.96 0.46
CA GLN A 184 3.61 -23.46 1.48
C GLN A 184 4.23 -23.41 2.89
N GLU A 185 5.48 -23.83 3.05
CA GLU A 185 6.19 -23.73 4.32
C GLU A 185 6.41 -22.29 4.79
N SER A 186 6.66 -21.36 3.87
CA SER A 186 6.81 -19.94 4.18
C SER A 186 5.48 -19.32 4.62
N LEU A 187 4.38 -19.60 3.93
CA LEU A 187 3.02 -19.15 4.30
C LEU A 187 2.64 -19.65 5.69
N LYS A 188 2.88 -20.93 5.98
CA LYS A 188 2.63 -21.53 7.30
C LYS A 188 3.44 -20.89 8.43
N LYS A 189 4.58 -20.26 8.12
CA LYS A 189 5.43 -19.50 9.07
C LYS A 189 5.10 -18.00 9.11
N LEU A 190 4.32 -17.49 8.16
CA LEU A 190 3.91 -16.09 8.03
C LEU A 190 2.54 -15.84 8.66
N GLN A 191 1.55 -16.68 8.37
CA GLN A 191 0.17 -16.54 8.84
C GLN A 191 0.08 -16.24 10.35
N PRO A 192 0.59 -17.09 11.28
CA PRO A 192 0.50 -16.80 12.71
C PRO A 192 1.26 -15.54 13.18
N LYS A 193 2.18 -14.99 12.38
CA LYS A 193 2.84 -13.70 12.68
C LYS A 193 1.99 -12.51 12.25
N LEU A 194 1.34 -12.62 11.09
CA LEU A 194 0.36 -11.63 10.62
C LEU A 194 -0.86 -11.64 11.54
N ASP A 195 -1.37 -12.81 11.91
CA ASP A 195 -2.47 -12.96 12.86
C ASP A 195 -2.13 -12.27 14.21
N GLN A 196 -0.95 -12.56 14.78
CA GLN A 196 -0.53 -11.94 16.05
C GLN A 196 -0.37 -10.41 15.94
N VAL A 197 0.23 -9.91 14.87
CA VAL A 197 0.40 -8.46 14.65
C VAL A 197 -0.95 -7.78 14.40
N PHE A 198 -1.84 -8.42 13.64
CA PHE A 198 -3.18 -7.90 13.35
C PHE A 198 -4.04 -7.82 14.62
N GLN A 199 -4.09 -8.87 15.45
CA GLN A 199 -4.82 -8.81 16.72
C GLN A 199 -4.24 -7.71 17.62
N ASN A 200 -2.91 -7.61 17.74
CA ASN A 200 -2.25 -6.56 18.51
C ASN A 200 -2.40 -5.13 17.90
N PHE A 201 -2.95 -5.02 16.68
CA PHE A 201 -3.38 -3.75 16.08
C PHE A 201 -4.89 -3.49 16.24
N GLN A 202 -5.73 -4.51 16.46
CA GLN A 202 -7.17 -4.35 16.72
C GLN A 202 -7.50 -4.20 18.22
N GLU A 203 -6.70 -4.81 19.10
CA GLU A 203 -6.87 -4.75 20.55
C GLU A 203 -6.41 -3.40 21.12
N ASP A 204 -6.97 -3.01 22.26
CA ASP A 204 -6.40 -1.95 23.10
C ASP A 204 -5.26 -2.56 23.93
N VAL A 205 -4.02 -2.13 23.65
CA VAL A 205 -2.79 -2.70 24.21
C VAL A 205 -1.79 -1.59 24.51
N GLU A 206 -0.99 -1.82 25.56
CA GLU A 206 0.05 -0.89 26.01
C GLU A 206 1.04 -0.52 24.89
N ILE A 207 1.55 0.71 24.96
CA ILE A 207 2.39 1.32 23.93
C ILE A 207 3.66 0.50 23.60
N MET A 208 4.23 -0.22 24.59
CA MET A 208 5.36 -1.12 24.36
C MET A 208 4.99 -2.38 23.57
N GLU A 209 3.81 -2.98 23.78
CA GLU A 209 3.35 -4.10 22.94
C GLU A 209 3.06 -3.64 21.52
N ARG A 210 2.39 -2.49 21.36
CA ARG A 210 2.13 -1.87 20.05
C ARG A 210 3.43 -1.63 19.28
N ILE A 211 4.48 -1.16 19.95
CA ILE A 211 5.82 -0.99 19.37
C ILE A 211 6.47 -2.35 19.02
N LYS A 212 6.35 -3.38 19.87
CA LYS A 212 6.80 -4.75 19.53
C LYS A 212 6.06 -5.29 18.28
N ALA A 213 4.76 -5.01 18.10
CA ALA A 213 4.03 -5.34 16.88
C ALA A 213 4.53 -4.58 15.64
N TYR A 214 4.77 -3.26 15.74
CA TYR A 214 5.35 -2.49 14.62
C TYR A 214 6.76 -2.98 14.21
N ILE A 215 7.61 -3.34 15.17
CA ILE A 215 8.94 -3.92 14.90
C ILE A 215 8.81 -5.25 14.14
N ARG A 216 7.85 -6.11 14.54
CA ARG A 216 7.54 -7.37 13.85
C ARG A 216 6.98 -7.14 12.45
N TYR A 217 6.14 -6.12 12.26
CA TYR A 217 5.53 -5.74 10.98
C TYR A 217 6.57 -5.20 9.98
N PHE A 218 7.34 -4.18 10.36
CA PHE A 218 8.31 -3.52 9.47
C PHE A 218 9.62 -4.30 9.30
N GLY A 219 9.99 -5.14 10.27
CA GLY A 219 11.23 -5.91 10.29
C GLY A 219 12.46 -4.99 10.23
N LYS A 220 13.39 -5.27 9.32
CA LYS A 220 14.58 -4.41 9.08
C LYS A 220 14.28 -3.07 8.39
N SER A 221 13.01 -2.71 8.18
CA SER A 221 12.64 -1.40 7.62
C SER A 221 12.57 -0.41 8.77
N ILE A 222 13.48 0.57 8.78
CA ILE A 222 13.49 1.63 9.81
C ILE A 222 12.21 2.47 9.68
N PHE A 223 11.58 2.75 10.81
CA PHE A 223 10.45 3.66 10.92
C PHE A 223 10.72 4.71 12.01
N ALA A 224 9.96 5.81 12.02
CA ALA A 224 9.97 6.80 13.08
C ALA A 224 8.56 7.05 13.61
N ILE A 225 8.46 7.36 14.89
CA ILE A 225 7.24 7.85 15.53
C ILE A 225 7.22 9.37 15.32
N GLU A 226 6.23 9.87 14.56
CA GLU A 226 6.08 11.30 14.25
C GLU A 226 5.06 11.99 15.16
N TRP A 227 3.97 11.31 15.55
CA TRP A 227 2.96 11.84 16.49
C TRP A 227 2.22 10.73 17.26
N ILE A 228 1.49 11.10 18.31
CA ILE A 228 0.40 10.32 18.92
C ILE A 228 -0.87 11.16 18.86
N ASP A 229 -1.90 10.65 18.19
CA ASP A 229 -3.21 11.29 18.07
C ASP A 229 -4.30 10.52 18.81
N ASP A 230 -5.28 11.24 19.36
CA ASP A 230 -6.37 10.65 20.15
C ASP A 230 -7.33 9.77 19.33
N GLU A 231 -7.52 10.08 18.03
CA GLU A 231 -8.40 9.32 17.13
C GLU A 231 -7.60 8.35 16.24
N LEU A 232 -6.50 8.82 15.65
CA LEU A 232 -5.69 8.07 14.68
C LEU A 232 -4.56 7.25 15.31
N GLY A 233 -4.31 7.39 16.61
CA GLY A 233 -3.28 6.67 17.36
C GLY A 233 -1.85 7.09 16.98
N LEU A 234 -0.91 6.15 17.07
CA LEU A 234 0.47 6.36 16.63
C LEU A 234 0.56 6.69 15.14
N ILE A 235 1.11 7.85 14.80
CA ILE A 235 1.42 8.26 13.43
C ILE A 235 2.91 8.00 13.17
N LEU A 236 3.20 7.16 12.18
CA LEU A 236 4.53 6.63 11.89
C LEU A 236 4.99 6.97 10.48
N SER A 237 6.27 7.32 10.29
CA SER A 237 6.88 7.42 8.97
C SER A 237 7.83 6.25 8.67
N CYS A 238 7.68 5.64 7.49
CA CYS A 238 8.45 4.47 7.07
C CYS A 238 8.69 4.51 5.54
N ASN A 239 9.95 4.44 5.11
CA ASN A 239 10.35 4.62 3.69
C ASN A 239 9.85 5.94 3.06
N ASN A 240 9.85 7.04 3.82
CA ASN A 240 9.35 8.37 3.43
C ASN A 240 7.82 8.44 3.14
N GLN A 241 7.04 7.52 3.70
CA GLN A 241 5.58 7.62 3.77
C GLN A 241 5.15 7.70 5.24
N THR A 242 4.41 8.73 5.62
CA THR A 242 3.76 8.83 6.94
C THR A 242 2.37 8.19 6.87
N LYS A 243 2.00 7.41 7.88
CA LYS A 243 0.72 6.69 8.01
C LYS A 243 0.25 6.67 9.47
N SER A 244 -1.05 6.71 9.67
CA SER A 244 -1.72 6.46 10.95
C SER A 244 -1.65 4.98 11.39
N HIS A 245 -1.97 4.73 12.65
CA HIS A 245 -2.14 3.37 13.16
C HIS A 245 -3.24 2.61 12.39
N GLN A 246 -4.35 3.30 12.11
CA GLN A 246 -5.51 2.74 11.40
C GLN A 246 -5.14 2.25 9.99
N GLU A 247 -4.43 3.07 9.21
CA GLU A 247 -3.95 2.69 7.87
C GLU A 247 -3.03 1.46 7.89
N ILE A 248 -2.11 1.38 8.86
CA ILE A 248 -1.22 0.23 9.01
C ILE A 248 -2.01 -1.02 9.44
N GLY A 249 -3.08 -0.84 10.23
CA GLY A 249 -4.07 -1.87 10.55
C GLY A 249 -4.75 -2.44 9.29
N TYR A 250 -5.28 -1.58 8.42
CA TYR A 250 -5.89 -1.99 7.15
C TYR A 250 -4.88 -2.63 6.18
N GLU A 251 -3.63 -2.14 6.11
CA GLU A 251 -2.58 -2.81 5.33
C GLU A 251 -2.27 -4.20 5.90
N CYS A 252 -2.27 -4.37 7.22
CA CYS A 252 -2.08 -5.68 7.86
C CYS A 252 -3.25 -6.63 7.57
N GLU A 253 -4.50 -6.16 7.65
CA GLU A 253 -5.70 -6.94 7.29
C GLU A 253 -5.66 -7.39 5.82
N SER A 254 -5.30 -6.48 4.92
CA SER A 254 -5.16 -6.75 3.49
C SER A 254 -4.09 -7.81 3.21
N LEU A 255 -2.97 -7.77 3.93
CA LEU A 255 -1.89 -8.77 3.85
C LEU A 255 -2.31 -10.15 4.39
N THR A 256 -3.10 -10.22 5.47
CA THR A 256 -3.69 -11.49 5.95
C THR A 256 -4.62 -12.08 4.90
N ASN A 257 -5.50 -11.25 4.32
CA ASN A 257 -6.37 -11.63 3.20
C ASN A 257 -5.60 -12.02 1.93
N GLU A 258 -4.39 -11.48 1.69
CA GLU A 258 -3.50 -11.91 0.61
C GLU A 258 -2.89 -13.29 0.93
N VAL A 259 -2.43 -13.52 2.16
CA VAL A 259 -1.86 -14.81 2.58
C VAL A 259 -2.85 -15.96 2.42
N ASP A 260 -4.12 -15.81 2.78
CA ASP A 260 -5.12 -16.87 2.58
C ASP A 260 -5.38 -17.18 1.09
N LYS A 261 -5.34 -16.16 0.22
CA LYS A 261 -5.39 -16.34 -1.24
C LYS A 261 -4.14 -17.07 -1.74
N LEU A 262 -2.96 -16.75 -1.22
CA LEU A 262 -1.70 -17.42 -1.57
C LEU A 262 -1.63 -18.86 -1.04
N VAL A 263 -2.17 -19.15 0.14
CA VAL A 263 -2.32 -20.52 0.66
C VAL A 263 -3.22 -21.33 -0.27
N THR A 264 -4.36 -20.76 -0.67
CA THR A 264 -5.28 -21.39 -1.63
C THR A 264 -4.60 -21.64 -2.98
N LYS A 265 -3.93 -20.62 -3.54
CA LYS A 265 -3.15 -20.69 -4.79
C LYS A 265 -2.07 -21.79 -4.74
N ALA A 266 -1.29 -21.85 -3.67
CA ALA A 266 -0.23 -22.84 -3.48
C ALA A 266 -0.79 -24.26 -3.33
N ASN A 267 -1.90 -24.43 -2.60
CA ASN A 267 -2.59 -25.72 -2.47
C ASN A 267 -3.10 -26.23 -3.83
N THR A 268 -3.73 -25.36 -4.65
CA THR A 268 -4.21 -25.70 -5.99
C THR A 268 -3.07 -26.04 -6.94
N LEU A 269 -2.03 -25.21 -7.02
CA LEU A 269 -0.85 -25.46 -7.87
C LEU A 269 -0.18 -26.78 -7.50
N ARG A 270 0.02 -27.05 -6.20
CA ARG A 270 0.57 -28.33 -5.75
C ARG A 270 -0.31 -29.51 -6.14
N GLY A 271 -1.64 -29.40 -5.97
CA GLY A 271 -2.58 -30.45 -6.34
C GLY A 271 -2.51 -30.81 -7.84
N GLN A 272 -2.46 -29.80 -8.70
CA GLN A 272 -2.25 -29.98 -10.15
C GLN A 272 -0.89 -30.62 -10.45
N THR A 273 0.17 -30.14 -9.81
CA THR A 273 1.55 -30.62 -10.00
C THR A 273 1.72 -32.07 -9.55
N GLU A 274 1.21 -32.44 -8.38
CA GLU A 274 1.28 -33.82 -7.85
C GLU A 274 0.43 -34.81 -8.68
N GLN A 275 -0.67 -34.36 -9.28
CA GLN A 275 -1.44 -35.18 -10.23
C GLN A 275 -0.70 -35.38 -11.56
N ALA A 276 -0.11 -34.32 -12.12
CA ALA A 276 0.57 -34.37 -13.41
C ALA A 276 1.89 -35.18 -13.36
N ILE A 277 2.70 -35.01 -12.30
CA ILE A 277 3.89 -35.85 -12.04
C ILE A 277 3.52 -37.34 -12.04
N LYS A 278 2.43 -37.70 -11.35
CA LYS A 278 1.94 -39.08 -11.30
C LYS A 278 1.45 -39.60 -12.65
N GLN A 279 0.87 -38.75 -13.49
CA GLN A 279 0.47 -39.14 -14.86
C GLN A 279 1.69 -39.40 -15.74
N LEU A 280 2.72 -38.54 -15.66
CA LEU A 280 3.99 -38.73 -16.39
C LEU A 280 4.72 -40.00 -15.95
N GLU A 281 4.73 -40.34 -14.66
CA GLU A 281 5.32 -41.59 -14.15
C GLU A 281 4.59 -42.85 -14.68
N ILE A 282 3.26 -42.81 -14.75
CA ILE A 282 2.45 -43.90 -15.32
C ILE A 282 2.70 -44.05 -16.83
N GLU A 283 2.77 -42.94 -17.56
CA GLU A 283 3.03 -42.97 -19.01
C GLU A 283 4.47 -43.42 -19.33
N HIS A 284 5.47 -42.97 -18.55
CA HIS A 284 6.85 -43.43 -18.68
C HIS A 284 6.97 -44.94 -18.46
N HIS A 285 6.37 -45.49 -17.39
CA HIS A 285 6.35 -46.94 -17.18
C HIS A 285 5.61 -47.70 -18.29
N ARG A 286 4.47 -47.20 -18.76
CA ARG A 286 3.75 -47.77 -19.91
C ARG A 286 4.61 -47.82 -21.17
N GLN A 287 5.39 -46.77 -21.44
CA GLN A 287 6.31 -46.73 -22.58
C GLN A 287 7.48 -47.71 -22.42
N GLN A 288 8.01 -47.89 -21.20
CA GLN A 288 9.01 -48.92 -20.90
C GLN A 288 8.45 -50.33 -21.14
N GLU A 289 7.29 -50.66 -20.58
CA GLU A 289 6.61 -51.95 -20.79
C GLU A 289 6.35 -52.24 -22.27
N GLN A 290 5.93 -51.24 -23.04
CA GLN A 290 5.72 -51.37 -24.48
C GLN A 290 7.03 -51.59 -25.25
N GLN A 291 8.13 -50.93 -24.86
CA GLN A 291 9.44 -51.14 -25.45
C GLN A 291 9.98 -52.55 -25.14
N GLU A 292 9.87 -53.02 -23.90
CA GLU A 292 10.26 -54.38 -23.51
C GLU A 292 9.40 -55.44 -24.20
N ALA A 293 8.08 -55.27 -24.26
CA ALA A 293 7.18 -56.20 -24.96
C ALA A 293 7.47 -56.27 -26.48
N HIS A 294 7.78 -55.14 -27.11
CA HIS A 294 8.20 -55.08 -28.52
C HIS A 294 9.59 -55.71 -28.74
N LEU A 295 10.54 -55.53 -27.81
CA LEU A 295 11.84 -56.20 -27.84
C LEU A 295 11.69 -57.72 -27.69
N HIS A 296 10.89 -58.19 -26.74
CA HIS A 296 10.55 -59.61 -26.57
C HIS A 296 9.86 -60.20 -27.81
N ARG A 297 8.93 -59.47 -28.44
CA ARG A 297 8.32 -59.89 -29.71
C ARG A 297 9.38 -60.06 -30.80
N ARG A 298 10.29 -59.08 -30.99
CA ARG A 298 11.38 -59.18 -31.98
C ARG A 298 12.30 -60.37 -31.71
N ILE A 299 12.70 -60.60 -30.46
CA ILE A 299 13.54 -61.75 -30.07
C ILE A 299 12.82 -63.06 -30.41
N LYS A 300 11.53 -63.16 -30.11
CA LYS A 300 10.71 -64.35 -30.44
C LYS A 300 10.59 -64.56 -31.95
N GLU A 301 10.28 -63.52 -32.73
CA GLU A 301 10.24 -63.59 -34.20
C GLU A 301 11.58 -64.00 -34.80
N GLU A 302 12.71 -63.55 -34.22
CA GLU A 302 14.04 -63.96 -34.66
C GLU A 302 14.37 -65.41 -34.29
N GLN A 303 13.93 -65.88 -33.11
CA GLN A 303 14.04 -67.29 -32.69
C GLN A 303 13.17 -68.20 -33.57
N GLU A 304 11.96 -67.79 -33.93
CA GLU A 304 11.08 -68.52 -34.85
C GLU A 304 11.67 -68.57 -36.26
N ARG A 305 12.22 -67.46 -36.78
CA ARG A 305 12.97 -67.45 -38.05
C ARG A 305 14.23 -68.33 -38.02
N LYS A 306 14.95 -68.39 -36.90
CA LYS A 306 16.11 -69.29 -36.73
C LYS A 306 15.66 -70.75 -36.70
N SER A 307 14.57 -71.05 -35.99
CA SER A 307 13.97 -72.38 -35.91
C SER A 307 13.46 -72.86 -37.28
N GLN A 308 12.76 -71.99 -38.02
CA GLN A 308 12.33 -72.26 -39.40
C GLN A 308 13.53 -72.54 -40.32
N LYS A 309 14.59 -71.72 -40.28
CA LYS A 309 15.82 -71.97 -41.06
C LYS A 309 16.57 -73.24 -40.64
N GLN A 310 16.43 -73.71 -39.40
CA GLN A 310 16.92 -75.03 -39.00
C GLN A 310 15.99 -76.15 -39.52
N LEU A 311 14.68 -75.94 -39.55
CA LEU A 311 13.70 -76.89 -40.06
C LEU A 311 13.78 -77.06 -41.59
N GLU A 312 14.02 -75.97 -42.33
CA GLU A 312 14.30 -76.00 -43.78
C GLU A 312 15.60 -76.76 -44.07
N LYS A 313 16.66 -76.52 -43.28
CA LYS A 313 17.92 -77.27 -43.38
C LYS A 313 17.75 -78.74 -43.04
N SER A 314 16.98 -79.09 -42.01
CA SER A 314 16.74 -80.50 -41.65
C SER A 314 15.82 -81.20 -42.65
N ALA A 315 14.85 -80.50 -43.26
CA ALA A 315 14.02 -81.01 -44.34
C ALA A 315 14.83 -81.26 -45.65
N GLN A 316 15.82 -80.41 -45.96
CA GLN A 316 16.77 -80.70 -47.04
C GLN A 316 17.62 -81.94 -46.75
N ILE A 317 18.02 -82.14 -45.48
CA ILE A 317 18.81 -83.32 -45.05
C ILE A 317 17.97 -84.61 -45.00
N SER A 318 16.68 -84.54 -44.60
CA SER A 318 15.83 -85.73 -44.45
C SER A 318 15.35 -86.36 -45.77
N SER A 319 15.83 -85.87 -46.91
CA SER A 319 15.67 -86.54 -48.21
C SER A 319 16.61 -87.74 -48.41
N ASN A 320 17.62 -87.92 -47.54
CA ASN A 320 18.60 -89.00 -47.63
C ASN A 320 19.03 -89.53 -46.25
N GLN A 321 18.28 -90.51 -45.71
CA GLN A 321 18.82 -91.80 -45.25
C GLN A 321 17.72 -92.72 -44.68
N LYS A 322 17.93 -94.04 -44.82
CA LYS A 322 17.16 -95.08 -44.12
C LYS A 322 18.01 -95.71 -43.02
N GLN A 323 17.31 -96.36 -42.09
CA GLN A 323 17.70 -97.61 -41.40
C GLN A 323 18.55 -97.52 -40.11
N ILE A 324 18.16 -98.36 -39.12
CA ILE A 324 18.88 -98.77 -37.89
C ILE A 324 18.99 -97.66 -36.80
N GLY A 325 18.79 -97.92 -35.50
CA GLY A 325 18.20 -99.09 -34.83
C GLY A 325 18.62 -99.31 -33.35
N ILE A 326 17.65 -99.69 -32.51
CA ILE A 326 17.77 -100.49 -31.25
C ILE A 326 18.19 -99.80 -29.91
N ASN A 327 17.25 -99.91 -28.94
CA ASN A 327 17.33 -99.94 -27.46
C ASN A 327 17.72 -98.75 -26.55
N TRP A 328 17.19 -98.87 -25.32
CA TRP A 328 17.29 -97.99 -24.14
C TRP A 328 18.09 -98.68 -23.01
N ILE A 329 18.57 -97.92 -22.01
CA ILE A 329 18.28 -98.11 -20.54
C ILE A 329 19.01 -97.03 -19.70
N PRO A 330 18.47 -96.56 -18.55
CA PRO A 330 18.99 -95.41 -17.80
C PRO A 330 19.88 -95.76 -16.58
N ILE A 331 20.50 -94.73 -15.96
CA ILE A 331 21.22 -94.81 -14.68
C ILE A 331 20.74 -93.66 -13.74
N PHE A 332 20.78 -93.90 -12.43
CA PHE A 332 20.30 -93.01 -11.36
C PHE A 332 21.42 -92.62 -10.38
N SER A 333 21.14 -91.62 -9.53
CA SER A 333 21.64 -91.42 -8.14
C SER A 333 23.10 -91.03 -7.78
N ILE A 334 23.19 -89.86 -7.10
CA ILE A 334 23.79 -89.62 -5.74
C ILE A 334 25.34 -89.62 -5.56
N LEU A 335 25.92 -88.49 -5.09
CA LEU A 335 26.35 -88.28 -3.67
C LEU A 335 26.57 -86.77 -3.35
N THR A 336 27.04 -86.42 -2.15
CA THR A 336 26.83 -85.12 -1.46
C THR A 336 28.03 -84.64 -0.62
N ILE A 337 27.84 -83.56 0.19
CA ILE A 337 28.74 -82.91 1.20
C ILE A 337 29.62 -81.77 0.64
N GLY A 338 29.75 -80.58 1.26
CA GLY A 338 28.99 -80.00 2.38
C GLY A 338 29.72 -78.89 3.18
N CYS A 339 28.96 -77.90 3.69
CA CYS A 339 29.28 -76.89 4.74
C CYS A 339 30.23 -75.71 4.39
N PHE A 340 30.10 -74.48 4.93
CA PHE A 340 29.13 -73.88 5.89
C PHE A 340 28.91 -72.36 5.65
N GLY A 341 27.69 -71.86 5.95
CA GLY A 341 27.44 -70.60 6.70
C GLY A 341 27.17 -69.29 5.92
N PHE A 342 26.32 -68.34 6.38
CA PHE A 342 25.44 -68.31 7.58
C PHE A 342 24.36 -67.19 7.50
N LEU A 343 23.08 -67.50 7.76
CA LEU A 343 21.88 -66.62 8.02
C LEU A 343 21.45 -65.54 6.98
N GLY A 344 20.17 -65.15 6.79
CA GLY A 344 18.86 -65.62 7.30
C GLY A 344 18.04 -64.53 8.04
N TRP A 345 16.69 -64.50 8.14
CA TRP A 345 15.57 -65.09 7.36
C TRP A 345 14.22 -64.40 7.79
N LYS A 346 13.04 -64.90 7.36
CA LYS A 346 11.68 -64.46 7.80
C LYS A 346 11.30 -65.12 9.14
N ILE A 347 10.34 -64.62 9.93
CA ILE A 347 8.85 -64.78 9.89
C ILE A 347 8.27 -63.91 11.04
N GLY A 348 7.03 -63.38 11.08
CA GLY A 348 5.83 -63.50 10.22
C GLY A 348 4.58 -63.87 11.04
N PHE A 349 3.40 -63.26 10.80
CA PHE A 349 2.20 -63.46 11.64
C PHE A 349 0.86 -63.62 10.86
N LYS A 350 -0.19 -64.10 11.53
CA LYS A 350 -1.51 -64.47 10.96
C LYS A 350 -2.64 -63.47 11.32
N LEU A 351 -3.72 -63.46 10.53
CA LEU A 351 -5.03 -62.90 10.91
C LEU A 351 -6.03 -64.03 11.30
N PRO A 352 -7.00 -63.76 12.19
CA PRO A 352 -8.19 -64.59 12.44
C PRO A 352 -9.47 -64.05 11.75
N GLN A 353 -10.57 -64.80 11.86
CA GLN A 353 -11.96 -64.39 11.55
C GLN A 353 -12.92 -64.93 12.64
N VAL A 354 -14.11 -64.31 12.79
CA VAL A 354 -15.46 -64.95 12.89
C VAL A 354 -16.55 -63.89 13.22
N GLN A 355 -17.82 -64.25 13.04
CA GLN A 355 -19.06 -63.45 12.88
C GLN A 355 -19.62 -62.69 14.11
N GLN A 356 -20.61 -61.80 13.83
CA GLN A 356 -21.94 -61.54 14.46
C GLN A 356 -22.16 -61.70 15.99
N SER A 357 -23.05 -60.95 16.67
CA SER A 357 -24.02 -59.91 16.24
C SER A 357 -24.61 -59.14 17.44
N SER A 358 -24.80 -57.82 17.32
CA SER A 358 -25.73 -56.93 18.06
C SER A 358 -25.53 -55.46 17.58
N GLU A 359 -26.47 -54.51 17.63
CA GLU A 359 -27.96 -54.55 17.58
C GLU A 359 -28.51 -53.15 17.14
N MET A 360 -29.80 -52.85 17.39
CA MET A 360 -30.49 -51.57 17.16
C MET A 360 -31.32 -51.20 18.41
N PRO A 361 -31.76 -49.94 18.68
CA PRO A 361 -32.29 -48.91 17.76
C PRO A 361 -31.62 -47.51 17.92
N ASN A 362 -32.03 -46.41 17.27
CA ASN A 362 -33.33 -46.10 16.69
C ASN A 362 -33.32 -45.20 15.44
N SER A 363 -34.41 -45.25 14.69
CA SER A 363 -34.63 -44.56 13.42
C SER A 363 -35.21 -43.16 13.57
N SER A 364 -34.91 -42.29 12.60
CA SER A 364 -35.95 -41.48 11.94
C SER A 364 -35.65 -41.40 10.43
N VAL A 365 -36.71 -41.27 9.62
CA VAL A 365 -36.63 -41.33 8.15
C VAL A 365 -37.47 -40.23 7.54
N THR A 366 -36.86 -39.43 6.67
CA THR A 366 -37.51 -38.70 5.56
C THR A 366 -36.45 -38.50 4.46
N VAL A 367 -36.60 -38.84 3.16
CA VAL A 367 -37.75 -38.97 2.23
C VAL A 367 -38.46 -37.64 2.00
N THR A 368 -38.62 -37.06 0.80
CA THR A 368 -37.98 -37.19 -0.55
C THR A 368 -38.16 -35.78 -1.24
N SER A 369 -38.18 -35.45 -2.56
CA SER A 369 -38.24 -36.21 -3.81
C SER A 369 -37.95 -35.41 -5.10
N SER A 370 -36.99 -35.87 -5.92
CA SER A 370 -37.00 -35.76 -7.41
C SER A 370 -36.97 -34.32 -8.03
N LYS A 371 -36.84 -34.08 -9.36
CA LYS A 371 -37.20 -34.92 -10.52
C LYS A 371 -36.59 -34.46 -11.88
N ILE A 372 -36.02 -35.41 -12.67
CA ILE A 372 -35.90 -35.49 -14.17
C ILE A 372 -35.13 -34.34 -14.89
N ILE A 373 -34.05 -34.54 -15.67
CA ILE A 373 -33.69 -35.44 -16.81
C ILE A 373 -34.26 -35.01 -18.20
N SER A 374 -33.37 -34.51 -19.08
CA SER A 374 -33.34 -34.64 -20.56
C SER A 374 -32.07 -33.87 -21.02
N GLU A 375 -31.07 -34.41 -21.73
CA GLU A 375 -31.05 -34.87 -23.14
C GLU A 375 -31.44 -33.76 -24.16
N GLN A 376 -30.70 -33.50 -25.25
CA GLN A 376 -29.69 -34.35 -25.94
C GLN A 376 -28.70 -33.57 -26.88
N GLN A 377 -27.58 -34.25 -27.23
CA GLN A 377 -26.79 -34.17 -28.49
C GLN A 377 -25.80 -33.01 -28.82
N THR A 378 -24.95 -33.29 -29.82
CA THR A 378 -23.61 -32.74 -30.09
C THR A 378 -23.44 -32.20 -31.52
N SER A 379 -22.55 -31.20 -31.70
CA SER A 379 -21.79 -30.98 -32.95
C SER A 379 -20.56 -30.09 -32.67
N ALA A 380 -19.65 -29.89 -33.64
CA ALA A 380 -18.34 -29.26 -33.44
C ALA A 380 -17.86 -28.34 -34.60
N LEU A 381 -16.78 -27.60 -34.33
CA LEU A 381 -15.95 -26.76 -35.21
C LEU A 381 -16.54 -25.43 -35.75
N ALA A 382 -16.21 -24.33 -35.06
CA ALA A 382 -15.77 -23.06 -35.66
C ALA A 382 -15.00 -22.22 -34.61
N PRO A 383 -13.90 -21.50 -34.96
CA PRO A 383 -13.18 -20.65 -34.01
C PRO A 383 -13.91 -19.32 -33.76
N ASN A 384 -13.81 -18.83 -32.53
CA ASN A 384 -14.68 -17.80 -32.00
C ASN A 384 -14.33 -16.38 -32.49
N LYS A 385 -15.27 -15.72 -33.17
CA LYS A 385 -15.15 -14.32 -33.62
C LYS A 385 -16.42 -13.47 -33.41
N ALA A 386 -17.46 -14.07 -32.83
CA ALA A 386 -18.74 -13.39 -32.55
C ALA A 386 -18.74 -12.77 -31.14
N GLU A 387 -18.40 -13.57 -30.12
CA GLU A 387 -18.47 -13.17 -28.70
C GLU A 387 -17.57 -11.97 -28.37
N SER A 388 -16.43 -11.84 -29.07
CA SER A 388 -15.55 -10.67 -28.96
C SER A 388 -16.19 -9.37 -29.45
N LYS A 389 -17.07 -9.41 -30.46
CA LYS A 389 -17.71 -8.19 -30.98
C LYS A 389 -18.79 -7.68 -30.04
N THR A 390 -19.67 -8.56 -29.59
CA THR A 390 -20.78 -8.22 -28.69
C THR A 390 -20.27 -7.60 -27.39
N ASN A 391 -19.19 -8.13 -26.82
CA ASN A 391 -18.62 -7.60 -25.58
C ASN A 391 -18.01 -6.19 -25.77
N THR A 392 -17.35 -5.93 -26.91
CA THR A 392 -16.80 -4.61 -27.24
C THR A 392 -17.89 -3.58 -27.58
N GLU A 393 -18.93 -3.97 -28.33
CA GLU A 393 -20.07 -3.09 -28.64
C GLU A 393 -20.89 -2.75 -27.39
N GLN A 394 -21.00 -3.67 -26.42
CA GLN A 394 -21.59 -3.43 -25.09
C GLN A 394 -20.73 -2.48 -24.24
N GLN A 395 -19.39 -2.63 -24.27
CA GLN A 395 -18.49 -1.73 -23.54
C GLN A 395 -18.65 -0.27 -23.99
N HIS A 396 -18.71 0.02 -25.30
CA HIS A 396 -18.90 1.40 -25.81
C HIS A 396 -20.25 2.05 -25.44
N ILE A 397 -21.25 1.26 -25.00
CA ILE A 397 -22.50 1.77 -24.45
C ILE A 397 -22.28 2.15 -22.98
N ILE A 398 -21.64 1.27 -22.20
CA ILE A 398 -21.29 1.50 -20.80
C ILE A 398 -20.36 2.73 -20.66
N ASP A 399 -19.39 2.89 -21.56
CA ASP A 399 -18.46 4.02 -21.59
C ASP A 399 -19.21 5.36 -21.82
N PHE A 400 -20.19 5.36 -22.73
CA PHE A 400 -21.02 6.53 -23.03
C PHE A 400 -21.94 6.90 -21.86
N GLU A 401 -22.60 5.93 -21.24
CA GLU A 401 -23.45 6.14 -20.06
C GLU A 401 -22.62 6.60 -18.85
N THR A 402 -21.45 6.02 -18.64
CA THR A 402 -20.50 6.42 -17.59
C THR A 402 -20.01 7.84 -17.80
N ALA A 403 -19.67 8.22 -19.04
CA ALA A 403 -19.31 9.59 -19.38
C ALA A 403 -20.43 10.58 -19.07
N GLN A 404 -21.69 10.26 -19.38
CA GLN A 404 -22.84 11.10 -19.03
C GLN A 404 -23.03 11.22 -17.51
N LYS A 405 -22.88 10.12 -16.76
CA LYS A 405 -22.98 10.09 -15.30
C LYS A 405 -21.91 10.97 -14.65
N LEU A 406 -20.65 10.83 -15.05
CA LEU A 406 -19.53 11.65 -14.55
C LEU A 406 -19.71 13.14 -14.87
N ALA A 407 -20.17 13.47 -16.08
CA ALA A 407 -20.51 14.83 -16.47
C ALA A 407 -21.65 15.42 -15.61
N MET A 408 -22.68 14.63 -15.30
CA MET A 408 -23.79 15.07 -14.45
C MET A 408 -23.35 15.27 -12.99
N GLU A 409 -22.58 14.34 -12.43
CA GLU A 409 -21.98 14.48 -11.09
C GLU A 409 -21.12 15.74 -11.00
N ALA A 410 -20.24 15.96 -11.97
CA ALA A 410 -19.38 17.14 -12.02
C ALA A 410 -20.15 18.45 -12.21
N ALA A 411 -21.27 18.42 -12.95
CA ALA A 411 -22.18 19.57 -13.09
C ALA A 411 -23.01 19.85 -11.82
N VAL A 412 -23.24 18.86 -10.96
CA VAL A 412 -23.91 19.02 -9.66
C VAL A 412 -22.94 19.55 -8.60
N LEU A 413 -21.71 19.02 -8.54
CA LEU A 413 -20.69 19.44 -7.57
C LEU A 413 -20.39 20.94 -7.59
N VAL A 414 -20.45 21.59 -8.76
CA VAL A 414 -20.10 23.02 -8.91
C VAL A 414 -21.29 23.99 -8.90
N GLN A 415 -22.50 23.53 -8.54
CA GLN A 415 -23.67 24.43 -8.43
C GLN A 415 -23.55 25.33 -7.21
N ASN A 416 -24.04 26.56 -7.31
CA ASN A 416 -24.06 27.56 -6.23
C ASN A 416 -22.65 27.89 -5.65
N PRO A 417 -21.67 28.31 -6.48
CA PRO A 417 -20.38 28.78 -5.99
C PRO A 417 -20.51 30.06 -5.14
N PRO A 418 -19.51 30.42 -4.30
CA PRO A 418 -18.15 29.87 -4.25
C PRO A 418 -18.04 28.46 -3.64
N HIS A 419 -16.99 27.75 -4.03
CA HIS A 419 -16.59 26.44 -3.51
C HIS A 419 -15.09 26.41 -3.20
N PRO A 420 -14.63 25.61 -2.22
CA PRO A 420 -13.22 25.40 -1.96
C PRO A 420 -12.55 24.64 -3.12
N ILE A 421 -11.23 24.64 -3.14
CA ILE A 421 -10.42 24.26 -4.30
C ILE A 421 -10.57 22.79 -4.69
N GLU A 422 -10.75 21.91 -3.71
CA GLU A 422 -10.92 20.46 -3.83
C GLU A 422 -12.17 20.11 -4.65
N VAL A 423 -13.26 20.86 -4.49
CA VAL A 423 -14.52 20.64 -5.22
C VAL A 423 -14.31 20.94 -6.71
N TRP A 424 -13.56 21.99 -7.03
CA TRP A 424 -13.19 22.31 -8.41
C TRP A 424 -12.23 21.27 -9.00
N GLU A 425 -11.31 20.71 -8.23
CA GLU A 425 -10.42 19.64 -8.68
C GLU A 425 -11.20 18.34 -8.96
N GLN A 426 -12.04 17.90 -8.04
CA GLN A 426 -12.90 16.71 -8.21
C GLN A 426 -13.82 16.83 -9.41
N ALA A 427 -14.48 17.98 -9.60
CA ALA A 427 -15.32 18.23 -10.77
C ALA A 427 -14.48 18.28 -12.07
N THR A 428 -13.31 18.92 -12.06
CA THR A 428 -12.41 18.97 -13.23
C THR A 428 -11.93 17.57 -13.63
N ALA A 429 -11.60 16.71 -12.66
CA ALA A 429 -11.20 15.32 -12.91
C ALA A 429 -12.33 14.50 -13.53
N LYS A 430 -13.55 14.58 -12.99
CA LYS A 430 -14.74 13.91 -13.54
C LYS A 430 -15.08 14.36 -14.96
N TRP A 431 -14.96 15.66 -15.27
CA TRP A 431 -15.11 16.16 -16.64
C TRP A 431 -13.99 15.65 -17.58
N GLN A 432 -12.75 15.57 -17.11
CA GLN A 432 -11.62 15.04 -17.89
C GLN A 432 -11.82 13.57 -18.24
N GLU A 433 -12.27 12.77 -17.27
CA GLU A 433 -12.57 11.35 -17.47
C GLU A 433 -13.78 11.15 -18.41
N SER A 434 -14.84 11.94 -18.24
CA SER A 434 -15.99 11.96 -19.14
C SER A 434 -15.61 12.28 -20.59
N VAL A 435 -14.78 13.31 -20.82
CA VAL A 435 -14.24 13.65 -22.15
C VAL A 435 -13.42 12.50 -22.72
N LYS A 436 -12.49 11.93 -21.94
CA LYS A 436 -11.63 10.81 -22.36
C LYS A 436 -12.44 9.57 -22.74
N LEU A 437 -13.51 9.25 -22.02
CA LEU A 437 -14.41 8.14 -22.36
C LEU A 437 -15.08 8.38 -23.71
N LEU A 438 -15.65 9.58 -23.95
CA LEU A 438 -16.25 9.92 -25.24
C LEU A 438 -15.25 9.90 -26.41
N GLU A 439 -14.01 10.37 -26.20
CA GLU A 439 -12.92 10.34 -27.19
C GLU A 439 -12.43 8.92 -27.52
N SER A 440 -12.68 7.95 -26.64
CA SER A 440 -12.28 6.55 -26.83
C SER A 440 -13.25 5.71 -27.65
N ILE A 441 -14.49 6.19 -27.87
CA ILE A 441 -15.53 5.47 -28.60
C ILE A 441 -15.22 5.52 -30.12
N PRO A 442 -15.00 4.37 -30.80
CA PRO A 442 -14.61 4.35 -32.20
C PRO A 442 -15.79 4.64 -33.15
N GLU A 443 -15.49 5.10 -34.37
CA GLU A 443 -16.48 5.39 -35.43
C GLU A 443 -17.43 4.22 -35.74
N SER A 444 -16.98 2.97 -35.51
CA SER A 444 -17.77 1.76 -35.71
C SER A 444 -18.75 1.45 -34.56
N SER A 445 -18.81 2.27 -33.50
CA SER A 445 -19.70 2.08 -32.37
C SER A 445 -21.13 2.58 -32.65
N PRO A 446 -22.18 1.85 -32.22
CA PRO A 446 -23.55 2.37 -32.30
C PRO A 446 -23.78 3.66 -31.50
N THR A 447 -22.93 3.97 -30.51
CA THR A 447 -23.00 5.21 -29.71
C THR A 447 -22.20 6.38 -30.30
N PHE A 448 -21.38 6.18 -31.32
CA PHE A 448 -20.40 7.17 -31.80
C PHE A 448 -21.02 8.55 -32.11
N SER A 449 -22.11 8.59 -32.88
CA SER A 449 -22.79 9.84 -33.24
C SER A 449 -23.33 10.60 -32.03
N GLN A 450 -23.69 9.90 -30.94
CA GLN A 450 -24.15 10.51 -29.70
C GLN A 450 -22.98 11.00 -28.84
N ALA A 451 -21.88 10.22 -28.81
CA ALA A 451 -20.63 10.61 -28.15
C ALA A 451 -20.08 11.90 -28.77
N GLN A 452 -19.92 11.95 -30.09
CA GLN A 452 -19.42 13.13 -30.80
C GLN A 452 -20.32 14.37 -30.61
N ALA A 453 -21.64 14.19 -30.53
CA ALA A 453 -22.58 15.28 -30.26
C ALA A 453 -22.48 15.83 -28.82
N LYS A 454 -22.04 15.02 -27.85
CA LYS A 454 -21.79 15.48 -26.47
C LYS A 454 -20.38 16.05 -26.31
N LEU A 455 -19.38 15.48 -26.99
CA LEU A 455 -17.95 15.71 -26.78
C LEU A 455 -17.59 17.20 -26.80
N SER A 456 -18.04 17.96 -27.80
CA SER A 456 -17.79 19.40 -27.90
C SER A 456 -18.30 20.20 -26.68
N SER A 457 -19.49 19.86 -26.17
CA SER A 457 -20.02 20.49 -24.95
C SER A 457 -19.23 20.08 -23.69
N TYR A 458 -18.72 18.85 -23.64
CA TYR A 458 -17.97 18.32 -22.50
C TYR A 458 -16.54 18.88 -22.44
N GLN A 459 -15.87 19.00 -23.60
CA GLN A 459 -14.59 19.70 -23.75
C GLN A 459 -14.72 21.19 -23.39
N THR A 460 -15.84 21.84 -23.75
CA THR A 460 -16.13 23.23 -23.35
C THR A 460 -16.27 23.36 -21.84
N ASN A 461 -17.05 22.49 -21.19
CA ASN A 461 -17.24 22.50 -19.74
C ASN A 461 -15.94 22.18 -18.97
N TYR A 462 -15.18 21.18 -19.42
CA TYR A 462 -13.86 20.86 -18.88
C TYR A 462 -12.91 22.07 -18.96
N THR A 463 -12.88 22.75 -20.11
CA THR A 463 -12.03 23.95 -20.32
C THR A 463 -12.47 25.10 -19.40
N ALA A 464 -13.78 25.31 -19.24
CA ALA A 464 -14.32 26.33 -18.34
C ALA A 464 -13.95 26.06 -16.88
N LEU A 465 -14.10 24.82 -16.39
CA LEU A 465 -13.74 24.45 -15.03
C LEU A 465 -12.23 24.45 -14.79
N LYS A 466 -11.41 24.02 -15.76
CA LYS A 466 -9.95 24.13 -15.69
C LYS A 466 -9.47 25.58 -15.60
N ASN A 467 -10.09 26.49 -16.36
CA ASN A 467 -9.84 27.92 -16.25
C ASN A 467 -10.29 28.47 -14.89
N ARG A 468 -11.45 28.03 -14.38
CA ARG A 468 -11.96 28.43 -13.05
C ARG A 468 -11.05 27.94 -11.91
N LEU A 469 -10.64 26.68 -11.91
CA LEU A 469 -9.66 26.13 -10.97
C LEU A 469 -8.33 26.91 -11.00
N THR A 470 -7.91 27.37 -12.19
CA THR A 470 -6.72 28.22 -12.33
C THR A 470 -6.91 29.62 -11.75
N GLN A 471 -8.13 30.16 -11.77
CA GLN A 471 -8.48 31.42 -11.09
C GLN A 471 -8.52 31.22 -9.57
N GLU A 472 -9.13 30.12 -9.09
CA GLU A 472 -9.20 29.76 -7.66
C GLU A 472 -7.78 29.62 -7.06
N LYS A 473 -6.90 28.84 -7.71
CA LYS A 473 -5.49 28.69 -7.30
C LYS A 473 -4.76 30.02 -7.21
N LYS A 474 -4.97 30.93 -8.18
CA LYS A 474 -4.36 32.27 -8.14
C LYS A 474 -4.95 33.16 -7.05
N ALA A 475 -6.24 33.04 -6.77
CA ALA A 475 -6.90 33.81 -5.72
C ALA A 475 -6.37 33.44 -4.33
N VAL A 476 -6.26 32.14 -4.02
CA VAL A 476 -5.66 31.63 -2.77
C VAL A 476 -4.19 32.08 -2.66
N ILE A 477 -3.38 31.85 -3.70
CA ILE A 477 -1.96 32.26 -3.71
C ILE A 477 -1.80 33.79 -3.53
N ASN A 478 -2.69 34.61 -4.09
CA ASN A 478 -2.66 36.06 -3.89
C ASN A 478 -3.04 36.45 -2.45
N LEU A 479 -4.03 35.79 -1.83
CA LEU A 479 -4.41 36.05 -0.43
C LEU A 479 -3.25 35.74 0.51
N GLU A 480 -2.57 34.61 0.33
CA GLU A 480 -1.47 34.21 1.22
C GLU A 480 -0.21 35.06 1.05
N ASN A 481 0.16 35.40 -0.18
CA ASN A 481 1.25 36.36 -0.40
C ASN A 481 0.90 37.76 0.14
N ALA A 482 -0.38 38.18 0.10
CA ALA A 482 -0.82 39.43 0.73
C ALA A 482 -0.75 39.37 2.27
N LYS A 483 -1.27 38.30 2.89
CA LYS A 483 -1.17 38.06 4.34
C LYS A 483 0.30 38.12 4.77
N LYS A 484 1.20 37.43 4.05
CA LYS A 484 2.64 37.43 4.33
C LYS A 484 3.27 38.82 4.23
N LEU A 485 3.04 39.55 3.15
CA LEU A 485 3.59 40.90 2.97
C LEU A 485 3.08 41.91 4.01
N ALA A 486 1.82 41.77 4.45
CA ALA A 486 1.27 42.59 5.53
C ALA A 486 1.86 42.24 6.91
N TRP A 487 2.10 40.95 7.17
CA TRP A 487 2.82 40.50 8.38
C TRP A 487 4.27 40.99 8.41
N GLU A 488 5.02 40.80 7.32
CA GLU A 488 6.40 41.32 7.18
C GLU A 488 6.45 42.85 7.37
N ALA A 489 5.42 43.59 6.92
CA ALA A 489 5.31 45.03 7.16
C ALA A 489 5.10 45.35 8.66
N ALA A 490 4.31 44.56 9.38
CA ALA A 490 4.07 44.71 10.82
C ALA A 490 5.33 44.38 11.64
N VAL A 491 6.05 43.30 11.32
CA VAL A 491 7.32 42.92 11.96
C VAL A 491 8.33 44.07 11.90
N ILE A 492 8.52 44.63 10.70
CA ILE A 492 9.52 45.68 10.43
C ILE A 492 9.29 46.96 11.26
N VAL A 493 8.05 47.25 11.71
CA VAL A 493 7.72 48.43 12.53
C VAL A 493 7.49 48.12 14.01
N GLN A 494 7.61 46.86 14.43
CA GLN A 494 7.48 46.43 15.84
C GLN A 494 8.51 47.15 16.73
N ASN A 495 8.14 47.50 17.96
CA ASN A 495 9.04 48.16 18.94
C ASN A 495 9.67 49.51 18.50
N PRO A 496 8.87 50.52 18.09
CA PRO A 496 9.38 51.86 17.76
C PRO A 496 10.07 52.57 18.94
N PRO A 497 10.83 53.67 18.71
CA PRO A 497 10.97 54.43 17.46
C PRO A 497 12.02 53.87 16.49
N HIS A 498 11.66 53.83 15.21
CA HIS A 498 12.54 53.45 14.10
C HIS A 498 13.02 54.63 13.25
N PRO A 499 14.07 54.47 12.43
CA PRO A 499 14.39 55.35 11.29
C PRO A 499 13.23 55.49 10.29
N ILE A 500 13.26 56.51 9.43
CA ILE A 500 12.17 56.79 8.47
C ILE A 500 12.12 55.74 7.34
N GLU A 501 13.28 55.22 6.97
CA GLU A 501 13.52 54.18 5.97
C GLU A 501 12.83 52.86 6.36
N THR A 502 12.78 52.55 7.66
CA THR A 502 12.08 51.39 8.20
C THR A 502 10.57 51.48 7.96
N TRP A 503 9.97 52.65 8.22
CA TRP A 503 8.54 52.87 7.94
C TRP A 503 8.25 52.83 6.44
N GLN A 504 9.11 53.41 5.60
CA GLN A 504 8.99 53.34 4.13
C GLN A 504 9.09 51.89 3.60
N LYS A 505 9.96 51.06 4.19
CA LYS A 505 10.08 49.62 3.85
C LYS A 505 8.78 48.86 4.17
N ALA A 506 8.15 49.14 5.31
CA ALA A 506 6.87 48.55 5.68
C ALA A 506 5.70 49.07 4.81
N GLU A 507 5.67 50.39 4.54
CA GLU A 507 4.70 51.00 3.63
C GLU A 507 4.74 50.36 2.23
N SER A 508 5.94 50.12 1.70
CA SER A 508 6.16 49.45 0.41
C SER A 508 5.65 48.02 0.39
N LYS A 509 5.87 47.23 1.45
CA LYS A 509 5.33 45.85 1.56
C LYS A 509 3.82 45.83 1.67
N LEU A 510 3.24 46.71 2.48
CA LEU A 510 1.79 46.76 2.67
C LEU A 510 1.04 47.24 1.42
N LYS A 511 1.64 48.14 0.62
CA LYS A 511 1.14 48.48 -0.73
C LYS A 511 1.14 47.27 -1.68
N GLN A 512 2.17 46.41 -1.62
CA GLN A 512 2.21 45.16 -2.41
C GLN A 512 1.14 44.17 -1.93
N ALA A 513 0.92 44.03 -0.61
CA ALA A 513 -0.14 43.20 -0.05
C ALA A 513 -1.53 43.64 -0.55
N ILE A 514 -1.84 44.94 -0.46
CA ILE A 514 -3.09 45.53 -0.98
C ILE A 514 -3.25 45.21 -2.47
N SER A 515 -2.22 45.42 -3.29
CA SER A 515 -2.29 45.16 -4.74
C SER A 515 -2.57 43.69 -5.08
N LEU A 516 -2.09 42.74 -4.27
CA LEU A 516 -2.40 41.31 -4.45
C LEU A 516 -3.87 40.98 -4.13
N LEU A 517 -4.44 41.61 -3.10
CA LEU A 517 -5.86 41.46 -2.76
C LEU A 517 -6.77 42.08 -3.82
N GLU A 518 -6.39 43.22 -4.40
CA GLU A 518 -7.10 43.88 -5.50
C GLU A 518 -7.12 43.05 -6.79
N LEU A 519 -6.20 42.07 -6.94
CA LEU A 519 -6.16 41.11 -8.04
C LEU A 519 -7.05 39.86 -7.82
N ILE A 520 -7.70 39.71 -6.67
CA ILE A 520 -8.56 38.55 -6.37
C ILE A 520 -9.93 38.70 -7.07
N PRO A 521 -10.32 37.80 -8.00
CA PRO A 521 -11.57 37.91 -8.73
C PRO A 521 -12.80 37.66 -7.87
N LYS A 522 -13.93 38.27 -8.25
CA LYS A 522 -15.23 38.05 -7.60
C LYS A 522 -15.72 36.61 -7.77
N GLY A 523 -16.44 36.14 -6.75
CA GLY A 523 -17.03 34.81 -6.66
C GLY A 523 -16.05 33.69 -6.35
N THR A 524 -14.78 33.98 -6.01
CA THR A 524 -13.80 33.01 -5.50
C THR A 524 -14.08 32.68 -4.02
N SER A 525 -13.65 31.51 -3.53
CA SER A 525 -13.82 31.12 -2.12
C SER A 525 -13.25 32.17 -1.17
N VAL A 526 -12.10 32.71 -1.53
CA VAL A 526 -11.36 33.72 -0.78
C VAL A 526 -11.86 35.16 -0.97
N GLU A 527 -12.88 35.45 -1.79
CA GLU A 527 -13.33 36.85 -2.03
C GLU A 527 -13.69 37.56 -0.72
N ALA A 528 -14.50 36.92 0.14
CA ALA A 528 -14.95 37.52 1.39
C ALA A 528 -13.76 37.84 2.33
N LYS A 529 -12.83 36.90 2.48
CA LYS A 529 -11.63 37.08 3.31
C LYS A 529 -10.66 38.10 2.73
N ALA A 530 -10.53 38.16 1.40
CA ALA A 530 -9.75 39.17 0.71
C ALA A 530 -10.29 40.59 0.92
N GLN A 531 -11.62 40.78 0.86
CA GLN A 531 -12.23 42.08 1.13
C GLN A 531 -12.11 42.50 2.62
N GLU A 532 -12.20 41.55 3.56
CA GLU A 532 -11.91 41.77 4.99
C GLU A 532 -10.46 42.25 5.19
N LYS A 533 -9.47 41.54 4.63
CA LYS A 533 -8.06 41.93 4.71
C LYS A 533 -7.77 43.26 4.02
N LEU A 534 -8.40 43.54 2.88
CA LEU A 534 -8.18 44.77 2.10
C LEU A 534 -8.53 46.02 2.93
N GLY A 535 -9.68 46.04 3.61
CA GLY A 535 -10.06 47.15 4.48
C GLY A 535 -9.12 47.32 5.69
N ALA A 536 -8.67 46.21 6.30
CA ALA A 536 -7.68 46.25 7.37
C ALA A 536 -6.32 46.78 6.90
N TYR A 537 -5.83 46.35 5.74
CA TYR A 537 -4.53 46.75 5.22
C TYR A 537 -4.52 48.20 4.71
N GLN A 538 -5.62 48.69 4.12
CA GLN A 538 -5.79 50.11 3.79
C GLN A 538 -5.80 51.00 5.05
N THR A 539 -6.39 50.51 6.15
CA THR A 539 -6.35 51.17 7.47
C THR A 539 -4.93 51.25 8.02
N ASN A 540 -4.21 50.13 8.03
CA ASN A 540 -2.80 50.05 8.44
C ASN A 540 -1.89 50.93 7.57
N LEU A 541 -2.13 51.00 6.26
CA LEU A 541 -1.34 51.82 5.33
C LEU A 541 -1.53 53.30 5.60
N SER A 542 -2.77 53.75 5.80
CA SER A 542 -3.09 55.13 6.17
C SER A 542 -2.34 55.54 7.44
N ALA A 543 -2.30 54.64 8.43
CA ALA A 543 -1.62 54.85 9.69
C ALA A 543 -0.08 54.90 9.58
N ILE A 544 0.54 53.98 8.83
CA ILE A 544 1.98 54.04 8.51
C ILE A 544 2.32 55.33 7.75
N THR A 545 1.46 55.75 6.82
CA THR A 545 1.63 57.00 6.06
C THR A 545 1.63 58.22 6.99
N ASN A 546 0.68 58.30 7.93
CA ASN A 546 0.64 59.36 8.94
C ASN A 546 1.90 59.39 9.82
N GLN A 547 2.43 58.21 10.17
CA GLN A 547 3.65 58.05 10.97
C GLN A 547 4.95 58.36 10.19
N ILE A 548 4.90 58.35 8.86
CA ILE A 548 5.96 58.86 7.97
C ILE A 548 5.86 60.39 7.87
N GLN A 549 4.65 60.95 7.80
CA GLN A 549 4.41 62.40 7.66
C GLN A 549 4.62 63.21 8.95
N SER A 550 4.67 62.56 10.11
CA SER A 550 4.86 63.19 11.43
C SER A 550 6.34 63.35 11.85
N ARG A 551 7.27 63.20 10.89
CA ARG A 551 8.73 63.08 11.11
C ARG A 551 9.52 63.98 10.16
#